data_AF-A0A1H0BVF9-F1
#
_entry.id   AF-A0A1H0BVF9-F1
#
_cell.length_a   1.000
_cell.length_b   1.000
_cell.length_c   1.000
_cell.angle_alpha   90.00
_cell.angle_beta   90.00
_cell.angle_gamma   90.00
#
_symmetry.space_group_name_H-M   'P 1'
#
loop_
_entity.id
_entity.type
_entity.pdbx_description
1 polymer ?
#
loop_
_entity_poly.entity_id
_entity_poly.type
_entity_poly.pdbx_seq_one_letter_code
_entity_poly.pdbx_strand_id
1 'polypeptide(L)'
;MKKMYVLILIISLFTLVSFEAYAQPKNCPVLSELEKVSLKDKKEVIEALNTLIPKTYGTGLEDLPDIYTKWNVVTAKPFPKTVGNEIEEGYFGMAKTFCGKEIAEKSWLVRLDFPKAPGADLAQGQIFLAKSKEKGWFVWFRYH
;
A
#
# COMPACT_ATOMS: atom_id res chain seq x y z
N MET A 1 -38.86 0.69 -54.03
CA MET A 1 -39.28 1.36 -52.77
C MET A 1 -39.40 0.32 -51.66
N LYS A 2 -38.45 0.31 -50.73
CA LYS A 2 -38.69 -0.03 -49.32
C LYS A 2 -37.48 0.49 -48.54
N LYS A 3 -37.78 1.45 -47.67
CA LYS A 3 -36.84 2.22 -46.85
C LYS A 3 -36.33 1.37 -45.70
N MET A 4 -35.15 1.75 -45.18
CA MET A 4 -34.73 1.66 -43.77
C MET A 4 -34.50 0.22 -43.23
N TYR A 5 -33.47 -0.09 -42.44
CA TYR A 5 -32.75 0.71 -41.45
C TYR A 5 -31.27 0.28 -41.40
N VAL A 6 -30.36 1.25 -41.45
CA VAL A 6 -28.96 1.06 -41.01
C VAL A 6 -29.00 1.02 -39.48
N LEU A 7 -28.76 -0.15 -38.90
CA LEU A 7 -28.64 -0.33 -37.46
C LEU A 7 -27.27 0.23 -37.03
N ILE A 8 -27.24 1.50 -36.65
CA ILE A 8 -26.05 2.14 -36.07
C ILE A 8 -25.90 1.56 -34.65
N LEU A 9 -25.04 0.54 -34.52
CA LEU A 9 -24.54 0.07 -33.23
C LEU A 9 -23.60 1.14 -32.67
N ILE A 10 -24.17 2.06 -31.91
CA ILE A 10 -23.42 3.01 -31.07
C ILE A 10 -22.85 2.19 -29.92
N ILE A 11 -21.69 1.58 -30.14
CA ILE A 11 -20.90 0.95 -29.07
C ILE A 11 -20.41 2.10 -28.19
N SER A 12 -21.17 2.35 -27.12
CA SER A 12 -20.73 3.11 -25.96
C SER A 12 -19.38 2.54 -25.52
N LEU A 13 -18.29 3.23 -25.86
CA LEU A 13 -17.00 3.01 -25.22
C LEU A 13 -17.19 3.35 -23.74
N PHE A 14 -17.58 2.34 -22.96
CA PHE A 14 -17.31 2.34 -21.53
C PHE A 14 -15.79 2.46 -21.41
N THR A 15 -15.32 3.67 -21.10
CA THR A 15 -13.97 3.87 -20.59
C THR A 15 -13.91 3.13 -19.26
N LEU A 16 -13.55 1.85 -19.32
CA LEU A 16 -13.05 1.11 -18.17
C LEU A 16 -11.82 1.89 -17.69
N VAL A 17 -12.01 2.72 -16.67
CA VAL A 17 -10.90 3.33 -15.95
C VAL A 17 -10.17 2.16 -15.29
N SER A 18 -9.13 1.68 -15.95
CA SER A 18 -8.25 0.65 -15.40
C SER A 18 -7.58 1.23 -14.16
N PHE A 19 -8.02 0.82 -12.98
CA PHE A 19 -7.24 1.01 -11.76
C PHE A 19 -5.94 0.20 -11.95
N GLU A 20 -4.85 0.91 -12.21
CA GLU A 20 -3.54 0.28 -12.33
C GLU A 20 -3.08 -0.17 -10.94
N ALA A 21 -3.40 -1.41 -10.58
CA ALA A 21 -2.76 -2.10 -9.47
C ALA A 21 -1.36 -2.54 -9.95
N TYR A 22 -0.32 -1.87 -9.47
CA TYR A 22 1.05 -2.25 -9.81
C TYR A 22 1.57 -3.31 -8.85
N ALA A 23 2.09 -4.40 -9.40
CA ALA A 23 2.78 -5.43 -8.61
C ALA A 23 4.08 -4.92 -7.94
N GLN A 24 4.55 -3.72 -8.32
CA GLN A 24 5.79 -3.08 -7.88
C GLN A 24 5.58 -1.58 -7.67
N PRO A 25 6.39 -0.89 -6.84
CA PRO A 25 6.30 0.56 -6.68
C PRO A 25 6.64 1.28 -7.99
N LYS A 26 5.90 2.34 -8.33
CA LYS A 26 6.21 3.21 -9.49
C LYS A 26 7.58 3.88 -9.36
N ASN A 27 7.92 4.29 -8.14
CA ASN A 27 9.17 4.98 -7.81
C ASN A 27 9.73 4.42 -6.51
N CYS A 28 11.06 4.35 -6.44
CA CYS A 28 11.76 4.01 -5.21
C CYS A 28 12.11 5.28 -4.40
N PRO A 29 12.13 5.19 -3.06
CA PRO A 29 12.67 6.25 -2.22
C PRO A 29 14.09 6.67 -2.60
N VAL A 30 14.44 7.94 -2.39
CA VAL A 30 15.82 8.41 -2.58
C VAL A 30 16.64 8.05 -1.34
N LEU A 31 17.62 7.14 -1.48
CA LEU A 31 18.37 6.58 -0.34
C LEU A 31 19.06 7.63 0.54
N SER A 32 19.58 8.70 -0.06
CA SER A 32 20.27 9.78 0.64
C SER A 32 19.32 10.63 1.50
N GLU A 33 18.02 10.62 1.22
CA GLU A 33 16.99 11.33 1.97
C GLU A 33 16.41 10.50 3.12
N LEU A 34 16.75 9.22 3.21
CA LEU A 34 16.22 8.32 4.23
C LEU A 34 17.05 8.31 5.52
N GLU A 35 16.35 8.42 6.64
CA GLU A 35 16.88 8.19 7.97
C GLU A 35 17.12 6.70 8.23
N LYS A 36 18.00 6.41 9.20
CA LYS A 36 18.14 5.06 9.74
C LYS A 36 16.97 4.80 10.68
N VAL A 37 16.41 3.60 10.62
CA VAL A 37 15.28 3.20 11.45
C VAL A 37 15.64 2.13 12.48
N SER A 38 14.85 2.04 13.54
CA SER A 38 15.03 1.07 14.61
C SER A 38 13.73 0.79 15.37
N LEU A 39 13.66 -0.27 16.17
CA LEU A 39 12.47 -0.56 16.98
C LEU A 39 12.07 0.57 17.95
N LYS A 40 12.98 1.51 18.28
CA LYS A 40 12.68 2.68 19.11
C LYS A 40 11.64 3.59 18.46
N ASP A 41 11.53 3.58 17.13
CA ASP A 41 10.63 4.46 16.39
C ASP A 41 9.20 3.90 16.35
N LYS A 42 8.93 2.72 16.93
CA LYS A 42 7.63 2.04 16.83
C LYS A 42 6.45 2.92 17.27
N LYS A 43 6.62 3.70 18.34
CA LYS A 43 5.59 4.62 18.83
C LYS A 43 5.28 5.70 17.78
N GLU A 44 6.32 6.31 17.21
CA GLU A 44 6.23 7.33 16.17
C GLU A 44 5.57 6.78 14.90
N VAL A 45 5.94 5.55 14.49
CA VAL A 45 5.31 4.85 13.36
C VAL A 45 3.82 4.66 13.59
N ILE A 46 3.41 4.11 14.74
CA ILE A 46 1.99 3.87 15.06
C ILE A 46 1.21 5.19 15.06
N GLU A 47 1.79 6.26 15.60
CA GLU A 47 1.16 7.58 15.60
C GLU A 47 0.97 8.13 14.17
N ALA A 48 1.99 7.99 13.31
CA ALA A 48 1.94 8.40 11.92
C ALA A 48 0.87 7.65 11.10
N LEU A 49 0.51 6.42 11.48
CA LEU A 49 -0.52 5.64 10.77
C LEU A 49 -1.88 6.34 10.73
N ASN A 50 -2.22 7.16 11.73
CA ASN A 50 -3.46 7.95 11.73
C ASN A 50 -3.58 8.86 10.50
N THR A 51 -2.46 9.33 9.97
CA THR A 51 -2.40 10.15 8.75
C THR A 51 -2.11 9.29 7.52
N LEU A 52 -1.23 8.29 7.65
CA LEU A 52 -0.77 7.49 6.52
C LEU A 52 -1.84 6.54 5.98
N ILE A 53 -2.67 5.92 6.83
CA ILE A 53 -3.69 4.97 6.38
C ILE A 53 -4.77 5.66 5.53
N PRO A 54 -5.41 6.76 6.00
CA PRO A 54 -6.38 7.48 5.16
C PRO A 54 -5.77 7.99 3.86
N LYS A 55 -4.51 8.43 3.86
CA LYS A 55 -3.82 8.87 2.64
C LYS A 55 -3.54 7.74 1.65
N THR A 56 -3.27 6.53 2.15
CA THR A 56 -2.85 5.37 1.34
C THR A 56 -4.05 4.59 0.80
N TYR A 57 -5.12 4.49 1.59
CA TYR A 57 -6.30 3.69 1.26
C TYR A 57 -7.53 4.54 0.92
N GLY A 58 -7.50 5.85 1.18
CA GLY A 58 -8.64 6.73 0.97
C GLY A 58 -9.78 6.47 1.97
N THR A 59 -10.98 6.88 1.60
CA THR A 59 -12.21 6.62 2.37
C THR A 59 -12.81 5.23 2.08
N GLY A 60 -12.37 4.53 1.04
CA GLY A 60 -12.81 3.17 0.71
C GLY A 60 -12.97 2.92 -0.79
N LEU A 61 -13.78 1.93 -1.14
CA LEU A 61 -14.16 1.61 -2.53
C LEU A 61 -15.52 2.27 -2.84
N GLU A 62 -15.82 2.48 -4.11
CA GLU A 62 -17.07 3.12 -4.55
C GLU A 62 -18.33 2.46 -3.94
N ASP A 63 -18.39 1.13 -4.01
CA ASP A 63 -19.50 0.33 -3.45
C ASP A 63 -19.37 0.01 -1.96
N LEU A 64 -18.19 0.26 -1.37
CA LEU A 64 -17.89 0.00 0.05
C LEU A 64 -17.22 1.24 0.66
N PRO A 65 -17.99 2.33 0.82
CA PRO A 65 -17.50 3.50 1.53
C PRO A 65 -17.18 3.07 2.97
N ASP A 66 -16.12 3.63 3.53
CA ASP A 66 -15.64 3.41 4.89
C ASP A 66 -14.92 2.09 5.17
N ILE A 67 -14.73 1.21 4.17
CA ILE A 67 -14.10 -0.11 4.33
C ILE A 67 -12.73 -0.07 5.05
N TYR A 68 -11.95 1.01 4.85
CA TYR A 68 -10.61 1.20 5.42
C TYR A 68 -10.56 2.22 6.58
N THR A 69 -11.70 2.76 7.01
CA THR A 69 -11.75 3.82 8.06
C THR A 69 -11.51 3.29 9.47
N LYS A 70 -11.66 1.98 9.67
CA LYS A 70 -11.29 1.30 10.90
C LYS A 70 -10.22 0.28 10.58
N TRP A 71 -9.15 0.27 11.36
CA TRP A 71 -8.02 -0.62 11.15
C TRP A 71 -7.36 -0.96 12.49
N ASN A 72 -6.71 -2.13 12.53
CA ASN A 72 -5.88 -2.57 13.64
C ASN A 72 -4.46 -2.82 13.15
N VAL A 73 -3.46 -2.50 13.96
CA VAL A 73 -2.07 -2.90 13.68
C VAL A 73 -1.86 -4.34 14.11
N VAL A 74 -1.57 -5.22 13.16
CA VAL A 74 -1.18 -6.62 13.43
C VAL A 74 0.29 -6.64 13.83
N THR A 75 1.16 -6.09 12.99
CA THR A 75 2.58 -5.91 13.29
C THR A 75 3.08 -4.59 12.71
N ALA A 76 4.09 -4.03 13.38
CA ALA A 76 4.81 -2.85 12.92
C ALA A 76 6.27 -2.98 13.37
N LYS A 77 7.19 -3.21 12.42
CA LYS A 77 8.62 -3.35 12.71
C LYS A 77 9.50 -3.03 11.50
N PRO A 78 10.76 -2.63 11.72
CA PRO A 78 11.75 -2.51 10.65
C PRO A 78 11.90 -3.84 9.91
N PHE A 79 12.09 -3.78 8.60
CA PHE A 79 12.30 -4.99 7.79
C PHE A 79 13.46 -5.89 8.27
N PRO A 80 14.63 -5.37 8.71
CA PRO A 80 15.67 -6.22 9.27
C PRO A 80 15.25 -7.04 10.50
N LYS A 81 14.12 -6.70 11.14
CA LYS A 81 13.55 -7.41 12.29
C LYS A 81 12.41 -8.37 11.91
N THR A 82 12.16 -8.56 10.61
CA THR A 82 11.22 -9.57 10.12
C THR A 82 11.88 -10.93 9.86
N VAL A 83 13.21 -10.97 9.71
CA VAL A 83 13.99 -12.20 9.48
C VAL A 83 13.70 -13.26 10.56
N GLY A 84 13.45 -14.50 10.11
CA GLY A 84 13.05 -15.60 10.96
C GLY A 84 11.53 -15.75 11.15
N ASN A 85 10.73 -14.86 10.56
CA ASN A 85 9.30 -15.06 10.36
C ASN A 85 9.04 -15.19 8.86
N GLU A 86 8.72 -16.40 8.37
CA GLU A 86 8.66 -16.70 6.93
C GLU A 86 7.78 -15.73 6.12
N ILE A 87 6.60 -15.40 6.66
CA ILE A 87 5.65 -14.50 6.01
C ILE A 87 6.21 -13.08 5.92
N GLU A 88 6.72 -12.55 7.02
CA GLU A 88 7.21 -11.16 7.08
C GLU A 88 8.59 -10.99 6.44
N GLU A 89 9.39 -12.04 6.41
CA GLU A 89 10.65 -12.11 5.68
C GLU A 89 10.42 -12.09 4.17
N GLY A 90 9.34 -12.69 3.68
CA GLY A 90 8.91 -12.57 2.28
C GLY A 90 8.75 -11.12 1.83
N TYR A 91 8.10 -10.27 2.63
CA TYR A 91 7.96 -8.84 2.34
C TYR A 91 9.30 -8.09 2.37
N PHE A 92 10.24 -8.48 3.25
CA PHE A 92 11.59 -7.92 3.21
C PHE A 92 12.31 -8.33 1.92
N GLY A 93 12.15 -9.58 1.48
CA GLY A 93 12.56 -10.07 0.17
C GLY A 93 12.05 -9.18 -0.96
N MET A 94 10.74 -8.92 -0.99
CA MET A 94 10.12 -8.02 -1.97
C MET A 94 10.72 -6.62 -1.94
N ALA A 95 10.86 -6.01 -0.76
CA ALA A 95 11.43 -4.67 -0.64
C ALA A 95 12.86 -4.59 -1.20
N LYS A 96 13.69 -5.62 -0.93
CA LYS A 96 15.04 -5.73 -1.50
C LYS A 96 15.02 -5.85 -3.02
N THR A 97 14.10 -6.64 -3.56
CA THR A 97 13.95 -6.84 -5.01
C THR A 97 13.45 -5.57 -5.71
N PHE A 98 12.51 -4.84 -5.10
CA PHE A 98 11.87 -3.68 -5.72
C PHE A 98 12.77 -2.44 -5.72
N CYS A 99 13.39 -2.13 -4.58
CA CYS A 99 14.13 -0.88 -4.42
C CYS A 99 15.55 -1.06 -3.87
N GLY A 100 16.06 -2.28 -3.83
CA GLY A 100 17.41 -2.56 -3.36
C GLY A 100 17.53 -2.70 -1.85
N LYS A 101 18.63 -3.33 -1.44
CA LYS A 101 18.89 -3.73 -0.04
C LYS A 101 18.92 -2.54 0.91
N GLU A 102 19.60 -1.46 0.55
CA GLU A 102 19.83 -0.33 1.46
C GLU A 102 18.52 0.42 1.79
N ILE A 103 17.61 0.55 0.82
CA ILE A 103 16.28 1.13 1.05
C ILE A 103 15.44 0.20 1.92
N ALA A 104 15.46 -1.10 1.62
CA ALA A 104 14.73 -2.09 2.40
C ALA A 104 15.20 -2.13 3.87
N GLU A 105 16.50 -2.03 4.13
CA GLU A 105 17.06 -2.00 5.48
C GLU A 105 16.70 -0.72 6.26
N LYS A 106 16.40 0.38 5.56
CA LYS A 106 15.89 1.63 6.14
C LYS A 106 14.36 1.72 6.19
N SER A 107 13.66 0.65 5.84
CA SER A 107 12.21 0.63 5.74
C SER A 107 11.53 -0.23 6.80
N TRP A 108 10.23 -0.04 6.97
CA TRP A 108 9.36 -0.78 7.87
C TRP A 108 8.31 -1.56 7.12
N LEU A 109 7.95 -2.71 7.68
CA LEU A 109 6.71 -3.40 7.38
C LEU A 109 5.67 -3.02 8.44
N VAL A 110 4.50 -2.59 7.98
CA VAL A 110 3.29 -2.54 8.82
C VAL A 110 2.22 -3.41 8.17
N ARG A 111 1.68 -4.33 8.99
CA ARG A 111 0.57 -5.20 8.64
C ARG A 111 -0.67 -4.74 9.39
N LEU A 112 -1.79 -4.66 8.66
CA LEU A 112 -3.05 -4.11 9.12
C LEU A 112 -4.17 -5.11 8.91
N ASP A 113 -5.15 -5.06 9.82
CA ASP A 113 -6.47 -5.66 9.62
C ASP A 113 -7.52 -4.57 9.41
N PHE A 114 -8.40 -4.75 8.43
CA PHE A 114 -9.54 -3.88 8.16
C PHE A 114 -10.85 -4.58 8.54
N PRO A 115 -11.33 -4.46 9.78
CA PRO A 115 -12.48 -5.22 10.29
C PRO A 115 -13.82 -4.92 9.58
N LYS A 116 -13.91 -3.84 8.81
CA LYS A 116 -15.10 -3.50 8.01
C LYS A 116 -15.09 -4.13 6.61
N ALA A 117 -13.96 -4.71 6.20
CA ALA A 117 -13.81 -5.26 4.86
C ALA A 117 -14.45 -6.65 4.73
N PRO A 118 -15.25 -6.89 3.67
CA PRO A 118 -15.74 -8.22 3.36
C PRO A 118 -14.64 -9.05 2.70
N GLY A 119 -14.50 -10.30 3.14
CA GLY A 119 -13.56 -11.26 2.57
C GLY A 119 -12.12 -11.07 3.03
N ALA A 120 -11.34 -12.15 2.95
CA ALA A 120 -9.97 -12.18 3.47
C ALA A 120 -9.03 -11.19 2.75
N ASP A 121 -9.19 -11.02 1.44
CA ASP A 121 -8.28 -10.23 0.61
C ASP A 121 -8.36 -8.73 0.93
N LEU A 122 -9.58 -8.20 1.12
CA LEU A 122 -9.78 -6.79 1.46
C LEU A 122 -9.55 -6.49 2.94
N ALA A 123 -9.61 -7.51 3.79
CA ALA A 123 -9.47 -7.38 5.24
C ALA A 123 -8.02 -7.27 5.72
N GLN A 124 -7.03 -7.40 4.82
CA GLN A 124 -5.63 -7.34 5.15
C GLN A 124 -4.94 -6.22 4.38
N GLY A 125 -4.07 -5.46 5.06
CA GLY A 125 -3.24 -4.43 4.45
C GLY A 125 -1.77 -4.62 4.75
N GLN A 126 -0.91 -4.40 3.75
CA GLN A 126 0.55 -4.38 3.95
C GLN A 126 1.14 -3.14 3.29
N ILE A 127 1.74 -2.29 4.12
CA ILE A 127 2.37 -1.05 3.69
C ILE A 127 3.83 -1.02 4.10
N PHE A 128 4.63 -0.46 3.21
CA PHE A 128 6.07 -0.33 3.38
C PHE A 128 6.36 1.15 3.63
N LEU A 129 6.93 1.46 4.80
CA LEU A 129 7.20 2.83 5.22
C LEU A 129 8.69 3.10 5.21
N ALA A 130 9.04 4.37 4.99
CA ALA A 130 10.36 4.89 5.29
C ALA A 130 10.21 6.25 5.98
N LYS A 131 11.28 6.69 6.66
CA LYS A 131 11.35 8.02 7.28
C LYS A 131 12.25 8.92 6.43
N SER A 132 11.65 9.96 5.88
CA SER A 132 12.37 11.06 5.22
C SER A 132 12.95 11.99 6.27
N LYS A 133 14.19 12.46 6.05
CA LYS A 133 14.86 13.47 6.87
C LYS A 133 14.08 14.79 6.99
N GLU A 134 13.28 15.13 5.99
CA GLU A 134 12.54 16.41 5.95
C GLU A 134 11.05 16.23 6.21
N LYS A 135 10.46 15.18 5.67
CA LYS A 135 8.99 15.01 5.60
C LYS A 135 8.43 14.02 6.62
N GLY A 136 9.29 13.38 7.42
CA GLY A 136 8.89 12.35 8.37
C GLY A 136 8.49 11.05 7.67
N TRP A 137 7.58 10.29 8.31
CA TRP A 137 7.15 8.99 7.81
C TRP A 137 6.28 9.10 6.57
N PHE A 138 6.53 8.23 5.59
CA PHE A 138 5.70 8.09 4.40
C PHE A 138 5.61 6.63 3.96
N VAL A 139 4.52 6.30 3.29
CA VAL A 139 4.34 5.01 2.61
C VAL A 139 4.91 5.12 1.21
N TRP A 140 5.84 4.24 0.86
CA TRP A 140 6.42 4.18 -0.48
C TRP A 140 5.90 3.00 -1.30
N PHE A 141 5.27 2.02 -0.66
CA PHE A 141 4.58 0.94 -1.34
C PHE A 141 3.43 0.40 -0.50
N ARG A 142 2.31 0.09 -1.17
CA ARG A 142 1.16 -0.64 -0.63
C ARG A 142 1.03 -1.90 -1.48
N TYR A 143 1.04 -3.07 -0.84
CA TYR A 143 0.95 -4.34 -1.54
C TYR A 143 -0.50 -4.76 -1.81
N HIS A 144 -1.33 -4.74 -0.77
CA HIS A 144 -2.78 -4.94 -0.82
C HIS A 144 -3.49 -3.71 -0.25
#